data_AF-A0A968UM76-F1
#
_entry.id   AF-A0A968UM76-F1
#
_cell.length_a   1.000
_cell.length_b   1.000
_cell.length_c   1.000
_cell.angle_alpha   90.00
_cell.angle_beta   90.00
_cell.angle_gamma   90.00
#
_symmetry.space_group_name_H-M   'P 1'
#
loop_
_entity.id
_entity.type
_entity.pdbx_description
1 polymer ?
#
loop_
_entity_poly.entity_id
_entity_poly.type
_entity_poly.pdbx_seq_one_letter_code
_entity_poly.pdbx_strand_id
1 'polypeptide(L)'
;MPKARELDILILGPNTMGIINPHIKFYCTGSHVWPRAGETSVVAQSGNMGTQLIAFAEQQGIGIRGFSGSGNEAMITIEDYLEAFEDDQRTKIIMLYIESVKTAEDFSILPSVSARKNRLWS
;
A
#
# COMPACT_ATOMS: atom_id res chain seq x y z
N MET A 1 17.39 -1.93 -13.00
CA MET A 1 16.99 -3.16 -12.27
C MET A 1 17.89 -4.37 -12.43
N PRO A 2 18.55 -4.65 -13.58
CA PRO A 2 19.39 -5.85 -13.73
C PRO A 2 20.44 -6.03 -12.63
N LYS A 3 21.14 -4.93 -12.25
CA LYS A 3 22.15 -4.99 -11.20
C LYS A 3 21.62 -5.36 -9.81
N ALA A 4 20.40 -4.95 -9.49
CA ALA A 4 19.76 -5.30 -8.23
C ALA A 4 19.40 -6.79 -8.19
N ARG A 5 18.94 -7.35 -9.33
CA ARG A 5 18.67 -8.79 -9.47
C ARG A 5 19.94 -9.63 -9.34
N GLU A 6 21.06 -9.20 -9.94
CA GLU A 6 22.35 -9.87 -9.80
C GLU A 6 22.87 -9.94 -8.35
N LEU A 7 22.38 -9.04 -7.49
CA LEU A 7 22.82 -8.91 -6.10
C LEU A 7 21.76 -9.38 -5.09
N ASP A 8 20.66 -9.98 -5.56
CA ASP A 8 19.51 -10.40 -4.74
C ASP A 8 18.92 -9.26 -3.88
N ILE A 9 18.88 -8.05 -4.44
CA ILE A 9 18.30 -6.86 -3.80
C ILE A 9 16.92 -6.58 -4.39
N LEU A 10 15.91 -6.50 -3.52
CA LEU A 10 14.57 -6.03 -3.87
C LEU A 10 14.50 -4.50 -3.82
N ILE A 11 13.79 -3.91 -4.78
CA ILE A 11 13.60 -2.46 -4.87
C ILE A 11 12.12 -2.13 -4.82
N LEU A 12 11.74 -1.31 -3.84
CA LEU A 12 10.42 -0.69 -3.73
C LEU A 12 10.43 0.65 -4.49
N GLY A 13 9.39 0.91 -5.29
CA GLY A 13 9.35 2.09 -6.16
C GLY A 13 10.03 1.86 -7.52
N PRO A 14 10.80 2.82 -8.06
CA PRO A 14 11.21 4.13 -7.50
C PRO A 14 10.07 5.16 -7.51
N ASN A 15 10.36 6.41 -7.14
CA ASN A 15 9.36 7.49 -7.04
C ASN A 15 8.19 7.09 -6.13
N THR A 16 8.54 6.58 -4.96
CA THR A 16 7.59 6.11 -3.95
C THR A 16 7.57 7.06 -2.77
N MET A 17 6.44 7.10 -2.05
CA MET A 17 6.42 7.71 -0.73
C MET A 17 7.13 6.91 0.36
N GLY A 18 7.51 5.67 0.06
CA GLY A 18 8.12 4.74 0.99
C GLY A 18 7.09 3.90 1.74
N ILE A 19 7.45 3.45 2.94
CA ILE A 19 6.67 2.45 3.70
C ILE A 19 6.52 2.83 5.18
N ILE A 20 5.40 2.41 5.79
CA ILE A 20 5.12 2.61 7.22
C ILE A 20 4.65 1.29 7.83
N ASN A 21 5.15 1.00 9.03
CA ASN A 21 4.60 -0.01 9.94
C ASN A 21 4.51 0.56 11.36
N PRO A 22 3.31 1.00 11.79
CA PRO A 22 3.15 1.64 13.11
C PRO A 22 3.27 0.66 14.28
N HIS A 23 3.11 -0.66 14.05
CA HIS A 23 3.24 -1.67 15.11
C HIS A 23 4.67 -1.79 15.65
N ILE A 24 5.66 -1.44 14.84
CA ILE A 24 7.08 -1.46 15.20
C ILE A 24 7.73 -0.07 15.13
N LYS A 25 6.92 0.99 15.04
CA LYS A 25 7.37 2.38 14.91
C LYS A 25 8.34 2.61 13.73
N PHE A 26 8.09 1.93 12.61
CA PHE A 26 8.92 2.04 11.41
C PHE A 26 8.26 2.99 10.40
N TYR A 27 8.89 4.14 10.16
CA TYR A 27 8.37 5.20 9.30
C TYR A 27 9.45 5.62 8.31
N CYS A 28 9.48 4.97 7.16
CA CYS A 28 10.41 5.29 6.07
C CYS A 28 9.65 6.02 4.97
N THR A 29 9.09 7.18 5.31
CA THR A 29 8.38 8.04 4.35
C THR A 29 8.76 9.50 4.52
N GLY A 30 8.48 10.33 3.51
CA GLY A 30 8.56 11.78 3.62
C GLY A 30 7.34 12.43 4.30
N SER A 31 6.39 11.63 4.79
CA SER A 31 5.15 12.12 5.41
C SER A 31 5.35 12.43 6.90
N HIS A 32 4.64 13.44 7.39
CA HIS A 32 4.59 13.79 8.82
C HIS A 32 3.46 13.10 9.59
N VAL A 33 2.78 12.13 8.97
CA VAL A 33 1.62 11.45 9.55
C VAL A 33 2.06 10.23 10.37
N TRP A 34 1.46 10.04 11.55
CA TRP A 34 1.79 8.96 12.49
C TRP A 34 0.55 8.12 12.78
N PRO A 35 0.06 7.33 11.80
CA PRO A 35 -1.16 6.56 11.99
C PRO A 35 -1.03 5.61 13.17
N ARG A 36 -2.14 5.41 13.88
CA ARG A 36 -2.21 4.43 14.96
C ARG A 36 -2.10 3.02 14.39
N ALA A 37 -1.53 2.11 15.17
CA ALA A 37 -1.50 0.70 14.81
C ALA A 37 -2.92 0.12 14.71
N GLY A 38 -3.17 -0.67 13.68
CA GLY A 38 -4.42 -1.40 13.47
C GLY A 38 -4.29 -2.46 12.38
N GLU A 39 -5.38 -2.70 11.64
CA GLU A 39 -5.55 -3.88 10.80
C GLU A 39 -5.78 -3.55 9.31
N THR A 40 -5.75 -2.26 8.93
CA THR A 40 -5.92 -1.82 7.53
C THR A 40 -4.57 -1.65 6.84
N SER A 41 -4.32 -2.44 5.81
CA SER A 41 -3.15 -2.31 4.94
C SER A 41 -3.48 -1.41 3.75
N VAL A 42 -2.56 -0.52 3.39
CA VAL A 42 -2.78 0.49 2.35
C VAL A 42 -1.64 0.44 1.34
N VAL A 43 -1.97 0.32 0.05
CA VAL A 43 -1.01 0.45 -1.05
C VAL A 43 -1.46 1.57 -1.97
N ALA A 44 -0.55 2.48 -2.32
CA ALA A 44 -0.86 3.59 -3.23
C ALA A 44 0.24 3.80 -4.27
N GLN A 45 -0.13 3.82 -5.55
CA GLN A 45 0.81 4.17 -6.63
C GLN A 45 1.27 5.62 -6.52
N SER A 46 0.35 6.55 -6.27
CA SER A 46 0.66 7.97 -6.13
C SER A 46 1.05 8.34 -4.70
N GLY A 47 2.23 8.94 -4.55
CA GLY A 47 2.76 9.35 -3.25
C GLY A 47 1.92 10.42 -2.55
N ASN A 48 1.41 11.40 -3.29
CA ASN A 48 0.57 12.46 -2.73
C ASN A 48 -0.78 11.89 -2.25
N MET A 49 -1.40 11.05 -3.07
CA MET A 49 -2.66 10.38 -2.68
C MET A 49 -2.46 9.44 -1.50
N GLY A 50 -1.38 8.67 -1.48
CA GLY A 50 -1.03 7.83 -0.33
C GLY A 50 -0.91 8.63 0.97
N THR A 51 -0.25 9.79 0.93
CA THR A 51 -0.14 10.68 2.10
C THR A 51 -1.50 11.19 2.58
N GLN A 52 -2.37 11.61 1.65
CA GLN A 52 -3.72 12.06 1.99
C GLN A 52 -4.58 10.94 2.58
N LEU A 53 -4.46 9.72 2.07
CA LEU A 53 -5.18 8.56 2.57
C LEU A 53 -4.76 8.19 4.00
N ILE A 54 -3.47 8.24 4.30
CA ILE A 54 -2.96 7.96 5.66
C ILE A 54 -3.33 9.09 6.63
N ALA A 55 -3.28 10.35 6.19
CA ALA A 55 -3.75 11.49 6.99
C ALA A 55 -5.26 11.37 7.30
N PHE A 56 -6.07 10.99 6.30
CA PHE A 56 -7.49 10.76 6.48
C PHE A 56 -7.75 9.59 7.46
N ALA A 57 -7.04 8.47 7.30
CA ALA A 57 -7.16 7.34 8.21
C ALA A 57 -6.86 7.72 9.66
N GLU A 58 -5.79 8.49 9.89
CA GLU A 58 -5.44 9.02 11.22
C GLU A 58 -6.59 9.87 11.80
N GLN A 59 -7.14 10.80 11.01
CA GLN A 59 -8.25 11.67 11.43
C GLN A 59 -9.54 10.90 11.75
N GLN A 60 -9.83 9.84 11.00
CA GLN A 60 -11.01 8.99 11.22
C GLN A 60 -10.79 7.91 12.29
N GLY A 61 -9.61 7.84 12.91
CA GLY A 61 -9.28 6.80 13.89
C GLY A 61 -9.16 5.39 13.28
N ILE A 62 -8.94 5.29 11.97
CA ILE A 62 -8.70 4.03 11.28
C ILE A 62 -7.25 3.61 11.54
N GLY A 63 -7.08 2.48 12.21
CA GLY A 63 -5.75 1.93 12.51
C GLY A 63 -5.11 1.26 11.30
N ILE A 64 -3.83 1.52 11.09
CA ILE A 64 -3.04 1.04 9.95
C ILE A 64 -2.22 -0.18 10.36
N ARG A 65 -2.29 -1.24 9.55
CA ARG A 65 -1.39 -2.40 9.64
C ARG A 65 -0.05 -2.11 8.98
N GLY A 66 -0.10 -1.60 7.75
CA GLY A 66 1.05 -1.17 6.99
C GLY A 66 0.64 -0.23 5.86
N PHE A 67 1.52 0.68 5.48
CA PHE A 67 1.38 1.49 4.28
C PHE A 67 2.55 1.23 3.35
N SER A 68 2.27 1.18 2.05
CA SER A 68 3.29 1.16 1.02
C SER A 68 2.94 2.07 -0.16
N GLY A 69 3.85 2.97 -0.50
CA GLY A 69 3.86 3.59 -1.82
C GLY A 69 4.46 2.63 -2.83
N SER A 70 3.71 2.21 -3.86
CA SER A 70 4.28 1.36 -4.90
C SER A 70 5.07 2.16 -5.95
N GLY A 71 4.73 3.44 -6.13
CA GLY A 71 5.43 4.35 -7.04
C GLY A 71 5.39 3.85 -8.48
N ASN A 72 6.54 3.87 -9.16
CA ASN A 72 6.64 3.44 -10.56
C ASN A 72 6.67 1.91 -10.75
N GLU A 73 6.79 1.14 -9.67
CA GLU A 73 6.74 -0.34 -9.69
C GLU A 73 7.73 -0.94 -10.70
N ALA A 74 8.99 -0.54 -10.60
CA ALA A 74 10.02 -1.01 -11.53
C ALA A 74 10.56 -2.40 -11.16
N MET A 75 10.28 -2.88 -9.94
CA MET A 75 10.61 -4.24 -9.50
C MET A 75 9.50 -4.84 -8.65
N ILE A 76 9.28 -4.30 -7.45
CA ILE A 76 8.14 -4.70 -6.60
C ILE A 76 6.90 -3.96 -7.09
N THR A 77 5.81 -4.70 -7.28
CA THR A 77 4.56 -4.21 -7.85
C THR A 77 3.42 -4.27 -6.83
N ILE A 78 2.23 -3.83 -7.21
CA ILE A 78 1.06 -3.82 -6.31
C ILE A 78 0.58 -5.23 -5.97
N GLU A 79 0.76 -6.16 -6.90
CA GLU A 79 0.48 -7.58 -6.80
C GLU A 79 1.31 -8.22 -5.68
N ASP A 80 2.62 -7.95 -5.65
CA ASP A 80 3.53 -8.44 -4.61
C ASP A 80 3.09 -7.96 -3.22
N TYR A 81 2.66 -6.69 -3.11
CA TYR A 81 2.15 -6.17 -1.84
C TYR A 81 0.82 -6.81 -1.45
N LEU A 82 -0.05 -7.06 -2.42
CA LEU A 82 -1.35 -7.67 -2.18
C LEU A 82 -1.17 -9.09 -1.64
N GLU A 83 -0.35 -9.92 -2.31
CA GLU A 83 0.00 -11.27 -1.85
C GLU A 83 0.58 -11.23 -0.43
N ALA A 84 1.55 -10.34 -0.18
CA ALA A 84 2.16 -10.20 1.14
C ALA A 84 1.16 -9.77 2.23
N PHE A 85 0.16 -8.95 1.90
CA PHE A 85 -0.86 -8.51 2.86
C PHE A 85 -2.00 -9.51 3.03
N GLU A 86 -2.29 -10.33 2.03
CA GLU A 86 -3.26 -11.43 2.13
C GLU A 86 -2.77 -12.53 3.08
N ASP A 87 -1.48 -12.83 3.06
CA ASP A 87 -0.85 -13.79 3.97
C ASP A 87 -0.66 -13.23 5.40
N ASP A 88 -0.78 -11.92 5.59
CA ASP A 88 -0.65 -11.29 6.90
C ASP A 88 -1.93 -11.40 7.72
N GLN A 89 -1.91 -12.26 8.74
CA GLN A 89 -3.04 -12.50 9.65
C GLN A 89 -3.57 -11.25 10.37
N ARG A 90 -2.75 -10.20 10.52
CA ARG A 90 -3.17 -8.91 11.12
C ARG A 90 -3.87 -8.00 10.13
N THR A 91 -3.73 -8.23 8.83
CA THR A 91 -4.46 -7.49 7.81
C THR A 91 -5.91 -8.01 7.79
N LYS A 92 -6.87 -7.11 8.00
CA LYS A 92 -8.31 -7.40 7.83
C LYS A 92 -8.92 -6.69 6.64
N ILE A 93 -8.32 -5.57 6.25
CA ILE A 93 -8.76 -4.72 5.14
C ILE A 93 -7.53 -4.34 4.33
N ILE A 94 -7.59 -4.52 3.01
CA ILE A 94 -6.59 -4.01 2.08
C ILE A 94 -7.24 -2.89 1.26
N MET A 95 -6.64 -1.71 1.30
CA MET A 95 -7.05 -0.56 0.49
C MET A 95 -5.99 -0.30 -0.58
N LEU A 96 -6.38 -0.43 -1.83
CA LEU A 96 -5.53 -0.17 -2.98
C LEU A 96 -5.94 1.14 -3.65
N TYR A 97 -4.97 2.02 -3.88
CA TYR A 97 -5.11 3.18 -4.76
C TYR A 97 -4.27 2.97 -6.01
N ILE A 98 -4.96 2.71 -7.12
CA ILE A 98 -4.37 2.36 -8.42
C ILE A 98 -4.78 3.44 -9.43
N GLU A 99 -3.80 4.09 -10.07
CA GLU A 99 -4.07 5.06 -11.12
C GLU A 99 -4.18 4.38 -12.49
N SER A 100 -3.37 3.34 -12.69
CA SER A 100 -3.41 2.54 -13.92
C SER A 100 -2.91 1.13 -13.66
N VAL A 101 -3.47 0.18 -14.40
CA VAL A 101 -3.02 -1.21 -14.45
C VAL A 101 -2.30 -1.43 -15.78
N LYS A 102 -1.15 -2.10 -15.76
CA LYS A 102 -0.32 -2.28 -16.96
C LYS A 102 -0.91 -3.31 -17.92
N THR A 103 -1.55 -4.38 -17.44
CA THR A 103 -2.29 -5.33 -18.28
C THR A 103 -3.62 -5.75 -17.64
N ALA A 104 -4.56 -6.22 -18.47
CA ALA A 104 -5.87 -6.71 -18.00
C ALA A 104 -5.77 -8.04 -17.23
N GLU A 105 -4.72 -8.81 -17.50
CA GLU A 105 -4.42 -10.08 -16.82
C GLU A 105 -4.00 -9.83 -15.36
N ASP A 106 -3.29 -8.72 -15.09
CA ASP A 106 -2.92 -8.28 -13.73
C ASP A 106 -4.14 -7.98 -12.84
N PHE A 107 -5.31 -7.66 -13.42
CA PHE A 107 -6.53 -7.46 -12.64
C PHE A 107 -7.25 -8.76 -12.30
N SER A 108 -7.00 -9.83 -13.07
CA SER A 108 -7.67 -11.12 -12.89
C SER A 108 -7.17 -11.91 -11.68
N ILE A 109 -5.97 -11.55 -11.18
CA ILE A 109 -5.36 -12.12 -9.97
C ILE A 109 -5.80 -11.42 -8.69
N LEU A 110 -6.45 -10.25 -8.78
CA LEU A 110 -7.08 -9.64 -7.61
C LEU A 110 -8.19 -10.61 -7.16
N PRO A 111 -8.13 -11.21 -5.96
CA PRO A 111 -9.20 -12.06 -5.49
C PRO A 111 -10.49 -11.27 -5.52
N SER A 112 -11.61 -11.95 -5.80
CA SER A 112 -12.94 -11.38 -6.00
C SER A 112 -13.18 -10.16 -5.08
N VAL A 113 -12.85 -8.97 -5.61
CA VAL A 113 -12.76 -7.76 -4.80
C VAL A 113 -14.17 -7.47 -4.32
N SER A 114 -14.40 -7.65 -3.03
CA SER A 114 -15.63 -7.19 -2.39
C SER A 114 -15.55 -5.66 -2.33
N ALA A 115 -15.87 -5.00 -3.44
CA ALA A 115 -16.02 -3.56 -3.49
C ALA A 115 -17.27 -3.18 -2.69
N ARG A 116 -17.13 -2.98 -1.38
CA ARG A 116 -18.20 -2.39 -0.55
C ARG A 116 -18.25 -0.89 -0.84
N LYS A 117 -19.19 -0.50 -1.69
CA LYS A 117 -19.56 0.91 -1.90
C LYS A 117 -20.35 1.40 -0.69
N ASN A 118 -19.69 1.67 0.43
CA ASN A 118 -20.34 2.38 1.53
C ASN A 118 -20.50 3.84 1.12
N ARG A 119 -21.75 4.30 1.04
CA ARG A 119 -22.10 5.70 0.77
C ARG A 119 -21.69 6.52 2.00
N LEU A 120 -20.49 7.07 2.00
CA LEU A 120 -19.91 7.81 3.13
C LEU A 120 -20.30 9.29 3.18
N TRP A 121 -21.46 9.67 2.63
CA TRP A 121 -22.01 11.01 2.78
C TRP A 121 -23.51 10.89 3.02
N SER A 122 -23.91 11.10 4.27
CA SER A 122 -25.28 11.36 4.72
C SER A 122 -25.25 12.56 5.66
#